data_AF-A0A1F4FBK0-F1
#
_entry.id   AF-A0A1F4FBK0-F1
#
_cell.length_a   1.000
_cell.length_b   1.000
_cell.length_c   1.000
_cell.angle_alpha   90.00
_cell.angle_beta   90.00
_cell.angle_gamma   90.00
#
_symmetry.space_group_name_H-M   'P 1'
#
loop_
_entity.id
_entity.type
_entity.pdbx_description
1 polymer ?
#
loop_
_entity_poly.entity_id
_entity_poly.type
_entity_poly.pdbx_seq_one_letter_code
_entity_poly.pdbx_strand_id
1 'polypeptide(L)'
;MSRLGRGVLFVALLASAWPARAADPMLMFLLSVAREIITNAIASQPAQTVAPEPVLTYPGTAVEPAHLRRLIDDSFFYLSQAQRGEIFDSLHAELMKPKNAAVRGAMIEYFAERALQVRAAQLRLAQLSYREKQLLAEEFRRETAAIPGDERAHLHEILERRLLPVPSDLNQLLLAALEPSPDAPR
;
A
#
# COMPACT_ATOMS: atom_id res chain seq x y z
N MET A 1 56.10 19.94 -22.55
CA MET A 1 55.71 18.59 -22.08
C MET A 1 54.22 18.61 -21.81
N SER A 2 53.40 18.11 -22.75
CA SER A 2 51.94 18.10 -22.62
C SER A 2 51.44 16.71 -23.02
N ARG A 3 50.73 16.01 -22.12
CA ARG A 3 50.11 14.71 -22.38
C ARG A 3 48.80 14.56 -21.59
N LEU A 4 47.74 14.17 -22.33
CA LEU A 4 46.56 13.35 -21.99
C LEU A 4 45.48 13.97 -21.05
N GLY A 5 44.16 13.78 -21.25
CA GLY A 5 43.36 12.92 -22.16
C GLY A 5 42.02 13.61 -22.49
N ARG A 6 41.36 13.40 -23.64
CA ARG A 6 40.63 12.22 -24.16
C ARG A 6 39.51 11.70 -23.24
N GLY A 7 38.26 11.92 -23.67
CA GLY A 7 37.00 11.41 -23.08
C GLY A 7 36.45 12.39 -22.04
N VAL A 8 35.26 12.98 -22.16
CA VAL A 8 33.96 12.37 -22.40
C VAL A 8 33.06 13.39 -23.08
N LEU A 9 32.70 13.14 -24.33
CA LEU A 9 31.72 13.87 -25.11
C LEU A 9 30.65 12.86 -25.50
N PHE A 10 29.78 12.45 -24.57
CA PHE A 10 28.65 11.53 -24.84
C PHE A 10 27.63 11.41 -23.67
N VAL A 11 27.23 12.51 -23.02
CA VAL A 11 26.12 12.48 -22.02
C VAL A 11 25.17 13.68 -22.18
N ALA A 12 24.88 14.08 -23.42
CA ALA A 12 23.91 15.14 -23.72
C ALA A 12 22.84 14.71 -24.75
N LEU A 13 22.45 13.43 -24.70
CA LEU A 13 21.50 12.83 -25.65
C LEU A 13 20.56 11.81 -24.96
N LEU A 14 19.99 12.19 -23.82
CA LEU A 14 18.83 11.52 -23.21
C LEU A 14 17.76 12.55 -22.77
N ALA A 15 17.64 13.64 -23.51
CA ALA A 15 16.47 14.52 -23.49
C ALA A 15 15.44 14.08 -24.56
N SER A 16 15.29 12.76 -24.76
CA SER A 16 14.23 12.21 -25.59
C SER A 16 12.96 12.16 -24.75
N ALA A 17 12.07 13.11 -25.05
CA ALA A 17 10.67 13.15 -24.70
C ALA A 17 10.04 11.75 -24.58
N TRP A 18 9.81 11.31 -23.35
CA TRP A 18 8.66 10.48 -23.07
C TRP A 18 7.48 11.41 -22.84
N PRO A 19 6.32 11.21 -23.50
CA PRO A 19 5.10 11.59 -22.85
C PRO A 19 5.09 10.69 -21.62
N ALA A 20 5.38 11.26 -20.45
CA ALA A 20 4.84 10.72 -19.23
C ALA A 20 3.32 10.74 -19.46
N ARG A 21 2.78 9.64 -20.01
CA ARG A 21 1.40 9.25 -19.71
C ARG A 21 1.40 9.31 -18.20
N ALA A 22 0.78 10.34 -17.66
CA ALA A 22 0.64 10.50 -16.24
C ALA A 22 -0.08 9.23 -15.80
N ALA A 23 0.69 8.26 -15.28
CA ALA A 23 0.14 7.07 -14.66
C ALA A 23 -0.94 7.60 -13.71
N ASP A 24 -2.16 7.08 -13.84
CA ASP A 24 -3.30 7.57 -13.06
C ASP A 24 -2.83 7.70 -11.60
N PRO A 25 -2.96 8.89 -10.96
CA PRO A 25 -2.53 9.07 -9.57
C PRO A 25 -3.14 7.99 -8.64
N MET A 26 -4.29 7.44 -9.01
CA MET A 26 -4.91 6.30 -8.35
C MET A 26 -4.11 5.00 -8.53
N LEU A 27 -3.68 4.69 -9.75
CA LEU A 27 -2.87 3.49 -10.01
C LEU A 27 -1.51 3.59 -9.30
N MET A 28 -0.88 4.76 -9.33
CA MET A 28 0.37 5.01 -8.59
C MET A 28 0.19 4.82 -7.09
N PHE A 29 -0.94 5.27 -6.53
CA PHE A 29 -1.30 5.02 -5.15
C PHE A 29 -1.50 3.53 -4.85
N LEU A 30 -2.21 2.79 -5.72
CA LEU A 30 -2.41 1.35 -5.53
C LEU A 30 -1.09 0.58 -5.56
N LEU A 31 -0.20 0.90 -6.50
CA LEU A 31 1.11 0.28 -6.59
C LEU A 31 2.01 0.67 -5.41
N SER A 32 1.93 1.91 -4.92
CA SER A 32 2.69 2.33 -3.74
C SER A 32 2.23 1.58 -2.49
N VAL A 33 0.92 1.44 -2.30
CA VAL A 33 0.34 0.67 -1.18
C VAL A 33 0.70 -0.81 -1.30
N ALA A 34 0.58 -1.40 -2.48
CA ALA A 34 0.98 -2.80 -2.71
C ALA A 34 2.45 -3.02 -2.35
N ARG A 35 3.34 -2.14 -2.81
CA ARG A 35 4.77 -2.21 -2.52
C ARG A 35 5.06 -2.08 -1.02
N GLU A 36 4.36 -1.21 -0.32
CA GLU A 36 4.49 -1.05 1.13
C GLU A 36 4.07 -2.32 1.88
N ILE A 37 2.96 -2.95 1.47
CA ILE A 37 2.49 -4.24 2.02
C ILE A 37 3.54 -5.33 1.78
N ILE A 38 4.08 -5.45 0.57
CA ILE A 38 5.12 -6.44 0.23
C ILE A 38 6.36 -6.23 1.12
N THR A 39 6.81 -4.99 1.24
CA THR A 39 8.00 -4.64 2.04
C THR A 39 7.79 -5.00 3.51
N ASN A 40 6.60 -4.74 4.05
CA ASN A 40 6.26 -5.05 5.44
C ASN A 40 6.04 -6.55 5.68
N ALA A 41 5.48 -7.28 4.71
CA ALA A 41 5.30 -8.72 4.78
C ALA A 41 6.63 -9.47 4.84
N ILE A 42 7.64 -9.00 4.09
CA ILE A 42 9.01 -9.55 4.12
C ILE A 42 9.69 -9.25 5.47
N ALA A 43 9.34 -8.14 6.13
CA ALA A 43 9.98 -7.70 7.36
C ALA A 43 9.37 -8.30 8.66
N SER A 44 8.22 -8.95 8.61
CA SER A 44 7.42 -9.27 9.81
C SER A 44 7.52 -10.73 10.26
N GLN A 45 7.87 -10.95 11.55
CA GLN A 45 7.63 -12.21 12.28
C GLN A 45 6.33 -12.11 13.10
N PRO A 46 5.54 -13.18 13.24
CA PRO A 46 4.31 -13.13 14.02
C PRO A 46 4.62 -13.01 15.52
N ALA A 47 4.13 -11.94 16.16
CA ALA A 47 4.18 -11.78 17.61
C ALA A 47 2.93 -12.40 18.25
N GLN A 48 3.13 -13.17 19.33
CA GLN A 48 2.04 -13.71 20.15
C GLN A 48 1.49 -12.63 21.08
N THR A 49 0.16 -12.50 21.13
CA THR A 49 -0.54 -11.47 21.92
C THR A 49 -0.95 -12.01 23.29
N VAL A 50 -0.56 -11.30 24.35
CA VAL A 50 -1.09 -11.43 25.72
C VAL A 50 -2.12 -10.31 25.93
N ALA A 51 -3.31 -10.63 26.45
CA ALA A 51 -4.39 -9.67 26.63
C ALA A 51 -4.03 -8.57 27.66
N PRO A 52 -4.10 -7.27 27.32
CA PRO A 52 -3.80 -6.18 28.25
C PRO A 52 -5.07 -5.63 28.95
N GLU A 53 -4.88 -5.11 30.17
CA GLU A 53 -5.86 -4.35 30.95
C GLU A 53 -6.27 -3.02 30.26
N PRO A 54 -7.44 -2.44 30.58
CA PRO A 54 -7.93 -1.23 29.94
C PRO A 54 -7.10 -0.01 30.34
N VAL A 55 -6.17 0.38 29.47
CA VAL A 55 -5.51 1.70 29.54
C VAL A 55 -6.50 2.76 29.06
N LEU A 56 -6.79 3.75 29.88
CA LEU A 56 -7.71 4.85 29.53
C LEU A 56 -7.18 5.67 28.35
N THR A 57 -5.88 6.00 28.33
CA THR A 57 -5.22 6.70 27.22
C THR A 57 -3.80 6.19 27.02
N TYR A 58 -3.29 6.27 25.79
CA TYR A 58 -1.88 5.96 25.57
C TYR A 58 -0.99 6.92 26.36
N PRO A 59 0.06 6.42 27.06
CA PRO A 59 0.88 7.27 27.93
C PRO A 59 1.39 8.53 27.22
N GLY A 60 1.33 9.68 27.88
CA GLY A 60 1.79 10.95 27.30
C GLY A 60 0.95 11.46 26.12
N THR A 61 -0.25 10.92 25.91
CA THR A 61 -1.20 11.38 24.89
C THR A 61 -2.62 11.47 25.47
N ALA A 62 -3.50 12.19 24.78
CA ALA A 62 -4.94 12.22 25.09
C ALA A 62 -5.74 11.15 24.33
N VAL A 63 -5.08 10.29 23.55
CA VAL A 63 -5.76 9.35 22.65
C VAL A 63 -6.10 8.06 23.38
N GLU A 64 -7.36 7.68 23.32
CA GLU A 64 -7.87 6.42 23.86
C GLU A 64 -7.65 5.26 22.86
N PRO A 65 -7.31 4.04 23.33
CA PRO A 65 -7.24 2.87 22.45
C PRO A 65 -8.53 2.62 21.67
N ALA A 66 -9.70 2.88 22.27
CA ALA A 66 -11.00 2.74 21.62
C ALA A 66 -11.16 3.68 20.40
N HIS A 67 -10.56 4.87 20.45
CA HIS A 67 -10.60 5.81 19.33
C HIS A 67 -9.80 5.28 18.13
N LEU A 68 -8.58 4.78 18.38
CA LEU A 68 -7.78 4.14 17.33
C LEU A 68 -8.48 2.90 16.74
N ARG A 69 -9.13 2.10 17.58
CA ARG A 69 -9.89 0.93 17.13
C ARG A 69 -11.01 1.34 16.17
N ARG A 70 -11.82 2.34 16.54
CA ARG A 70 -12.88 2.86 15.67
C ARG A 70 -12.33 3.40 14.36
N LEU A 71 -11.21 4.14 14.40
CA LEU A 71 -10.58 4.66 13.18
C LEU A 71 -10.15 3.51 12.25
N ILE A 72 -9.61 2.42 12.80
CA ILE A 72 -9.26 1.24 12.01
C ILE A 72 -10.52 0.60 11.39
N ASP A 73 -11.58 0.46 12.16
CA ASP A 73 -12.84 -0.11 11.68
C ASP A 73 -13.47 0.73 10.56
N ASP A 74 -13.44 2.06 10.69
CA ASP A 74 -14.01 2.99 9.71
C ASP A 74 -13.17 3.10 8.42
N SER A 75 -11.84 3.02 8.54
CA SER A 75 -10.91 3.24 7.42
C SER A 75 -10.54 1.98 6.66
N PHE A 76 -10.56 0.81 7.32
CA PHE A 76 -10.12 -0.47 6.75
C PHE A 76 -11.27 -1.48 6.63
N PHE A 77 -12.48 -1.01 6.32
CA PHE A 77 -13.67 -1.87 6.25
C PHE A 77 -13.60 -2.96 5.17
N TYR A 78 -12.69 -2.83 4.19
CA TYR A 78 -12.42 -3.84 3.17
C TYR A 78 -11.70 -5.08 3.74
N LEU A 79 -11.06 -4.96 4.90
CA LEU A 79 -10.44 -6.08 5.61
C LEU A 79 -11.47 -6.86 6.42
N SER A 80 -11.14 -8.09 6.81
CA SER A 80 -11.92 -8.83 7.80
C SER A 80 -11.77 -8.23 9.20
N GLN A 81 -12.71 -8.56 10.10
CA GLN A 81 -12.63 -8.15 11.51
C GLN A 81 -11.35 -8.66 12.19
N ALA A 82 -10.90 -9.87 11.84
CA ALA A 82 -9.68 -10.46 12.37
C ALA A 82 -8.44 -9.64 11.95
N GLN A 83 -8.32 -9.32 10.65
CA GLN A 83 -7.22 -8.49 10.13
C GLN A 83 -7.20 -7.08 10.72
N ARG A 84 -8.37 -6.45 10.89
CA ARG A 84 -8.46 -5.16 11.59
C ARG A 84 -8.04 -5.27 13.05
N GLY A 85 -8.36 -6.38 13.71
CA GLY A 85 -7.87 -6.71 15.04
C GLY A 85 -6.35 -6.80 15.10
N GLU A 86 -5.73 -7.52 14.16
CA GLU A 86 -4.27 -7.67 14.06
C GLU A 86 -3.55 -6.32 13.85
N ILE A 87 -4.11 -5.44 13.01
CA ILE A 87 -3.58 -4.07 12.82
C ILE A 87 -3.63 -3.30 14.14
N PHE A 88 -4.77 -3.35 14.84
CA PHE A 88 -4.92 -2.69 16.12
C PHE A 88 -3.94 -3.23 17.16
N ASP A 89 -3.85 -4.54 17.31
CA ASP A 89 -3.00 -5.19 18.31
C ASP A 89 -1.52 -4.86 18.06
N SER A 90 -1.09 -4.90 16.79
CA SER A 90 0.28 -4.55 16.38
C SER A 90 0.61 -3.08 16.66
N LEU A 91 -0.28 -2.16 16.28
CA LEU A 91 -0.10 -0.73 16.54
C LEU A 91 -0.12 -0.44 18.05
N HIS A 92 -1.07 -1.01 18.78
CA HIS A 92 -1.19 -0.86 20.23
C HIS A 92 0.09 -1.35 20.93
N ALA A 93 0.59 -2.54 20.56
CA ALA A 93 1.83 -3.07 21.10
C ALA A 93 3.03 -2.15 20.83
N GLU A 94 3.15 -1.58 19.63
CA GLU A 94 4.24 -0.65 19.31
C GLU A 94 4.13 0.66 20.10
N LEU A 95 2.91 1.22 20.24
CA LEU A 95 2.68 2.44 21.01
C LEU A 95 2.97 2.25 22.50
N MET A 96 2.79 1.05 23.04
CA MET A 96 3.08 0.74 24.45
C MET A 96 4.58 0.58 24.75
N LYS A 97 5.45 0.50 23.74
CA LYS A 97 6.90 0.36 23.96
C LYS A 97 7.50 1.64 24.57
N PRO A 98 8.26 1.56 25.68
CA PRO A 98 8.87 2.74 26.30
C PRO A 98 9.79 3.52 25.37
N LYS A 99 10.53 2.83 24.49
CA LYS A 99 11.41 3.46 23.49
C LYS A 99 10.70 4.43 22.55
N ASN A 100 9.39 4.25 22.35
CA ASN A 100 8.59 5.10 21.47
C ASN A 100 7.93 6.26 22.22
N ALA A 101 8.19 6.43 23.52
CA ALA A 101 7.50 7.44 24.33
C ALA A 101 7.61 8.86 23.79
N ALA A 102 8.79 9.24 23.26
CA ALA A 102 9.02 10.57 22.70
C ALA A 102 8.30 10.78 21.35
N VAL A 103 8.04 9.72 20.60
CA VAL A 103 7.45 9.80 19.25
C VAL A 103 6.00 9.32 19.18
N ARG A 104 5.45 8.83 20.30
CA ARG A 104 4.14 8.16 20.36
C ARG A 104 3.02 9.03 19.79
N GLY A 105 2.96 10.31 20.16
CA GLY A 105 1.96 11.25 19.63
C GLY A 105 2.05 11.36 18.11
N ALA A 106 3.25 11.59 17.58
CA ALA A 106 3.50 11.68 16.14
C ALA A 106 3.19 10.37 15.40
N MET A 107 3.44 9.21 16.01
CA MET A 107 3.08 7.91 15.43
C MET A 107 1.55 7.76 15.30
N ILE A 108 0.80 8.18 16.31
CA ILE A 108 -0.67 8.15 16.29
C ILE A 108 -1.22 9.11 15.24
N GLU A 109 -0.72 10.34 15.20
CA GLU A 109 -1.12 11.35 14.20
C GLU A 109 -0.84 10.88 12.77
N TYR A 110 0.37 10.38 12.52
CA TYR A 110 0.76 9.83 11.23
C TYR A 110 -0.16 8.67 10.81
N PHE A 111 -0.38 7.71 11.72
CA PHE A 111 -1.27 6.59 11.45
C PHE A 111 -2.68 7.08 11.12
N ALA A 112 -3.20 8.04 11.88
CA ALA A 112 -4.54 8.56 11.67
C ALA A 112 -4.69 9.25 10.32
N GLU A 113 -3.71 10.06 9.92
CA GLU A 113 -3.67 10.68 8.60
C GLU A 113 -3.69 9.63 7.48
N ARG A 114 -2.85 8.59 7.58
CA ARG A 114 -2.81 7.49 6.61
C ARG A 114 -4.13 6.72 6.54
N ALA A 115 -4.73 6.41 7.69
CA ALA A 115 -6.02 5.73 7.75
C ALA A 115 -7.12 6.55 7.05
N LEU A 116 -7.14 7.88 7.23
CA LEU A 116 -8.09 8.75 6.56
C LEU A 116 -7.84 8.83 5.04
N GLN A 117 -6.58 8.87 4.61
CA GLN A 117 -6.22 8.83 3.19
C GLN A 117 -6.67 7.53 2.52
N VAL A 118 -6.45 6.38 3.17
CA VAL A 118 -6.92 5.06 2.71
C VAL A 118 -8.43 5.06 2.52
N ARG A 119 -9.18 5.55 3.52
CA ARG A 119 -10.65 5.66 3.44
C ARG A 119 -11.07 6.54 2.27
N ALA A 120 -10.45 7.71 2.10
CA ALA A 120 -10.78 8.63 1.02
C ALA A 120 -10.50 8.04 -0.37
N ALA A 121 -9.36 7.36 -0.54
CA ALA A 121 -9.03 6.67 -1.78
C ALA A 121 -10.06 5.58 -2.11
N GLN A 122 -10.44 4.80 -1.10
CA GLN A 122 -11.36 3.69 -1.27
C GLN A 122 -12.79 4.17 -1.61
N LEU A 123 -13.25 5.26 -0.99
CA LEU A 123 -14.50 5.92 -1.38
C LEU A 123 -14.48 6.43 -2.82
N ARG A 124 -13.36 7.01 -3.28
CA ARG A 124 -13.21 7.45 -4.68
C ARG A 124 -13.25 6.28 -5.64
N LEU A 125 -12.54 5.19 -5.34
CA LEU A 125 -12.55 3.96 -6.13
C LEU A 125 -13.95 3.33 -6.20
N ALA A 126 -14.71 3.39 -5.11
CA ALA A 126 -16.08 2.89 -5.05
C ALA A 126 -17.04 3.70 -5.94
N GLN A 127 -16.75 4.99 -6.17
CA GLN A 127 -17.54 5.88 -7.01
C GLN A 127 -17.26 5.76 -8.51
N LEU A 128 -16.18 5.06 -8.90
CA LEU A 128 -15.87 4.83 -10.31
C LEU A 128 -16.98 4.02 -10.99
N SER A 129 -17.34 4.43 -12.20
CA SER A 129 -18.19 3.64 -13.08
C SER A 129 -17.50 2.34 -13.48
N TYR A 130 -18.29 1.36 -13.91
CA TYR A 130 -17.74 0.09 -14.40
C TYR A 130 -16.72 0.28 -15.53
N ARG A 131 -16.98 1.21 -16.46
CA ARG A 131 -16.07 1.53 -17.56
C ARG A 131 -14.74 2.09 -17.06
N GLU A 132 -14.76 2.97 -16.07
CA GLU A 132 -13.52 3.53 -15.47
C GLU A 132 -12.72 2.45 -14.75
N LYS A 133 -13.39 1.53 -14.03
CA LYS A 133 -12.74 0.38 -13.40
C LYS A 133 -12.08 -0.55 -14.42
N GLN A 134 -12.70 -0.78 -15.57
CA GLN A 134 -12.10 -1.55 -16.67
C GLN A 134 -10.85 -0.87 -17.22
N LEU A 135 -10.90 0.45 -17.46
CA LEU A 135 -9.74 1.21 -17.94
C LEU A 135 -8.57 1.13 -16.94
N LEU A 136 -8.87 1.24 -15.64
CA LEU A 136 -7.87 1.11 -14.59
C LEU A 136 -7.26 -0.30 -14.56
N ALA A 137 -8.06 -1.35 -14.75
CA ALA A 137 -7.57 -2.72 -14.84
C ALA A 137 -6.70 -2.99 -16.07
N GLU A 138 -7.04 -2.39 -17.21
CA GLU A 138 -6.20 -2.44 -18.42
C GLU A 138 -4.86 -1.72 -18.22
N GLU A 139 -4.87 -0.56 -17.55
CA GLU A 139 -3.64 0.16 -17.21
C GLU A 139 -2.78 -0.64 -16.23
N PHE A 140 -3.40 -1.19 -15.19
CA PHE A 140 -2.75 -2.10 -14.24
C PHE A 140 -2.11 -3.31 -14.94
N ARG A 141 -2.78 -3.94 -15.91
CA ARG A 141 -2.18 -5.03 -16.72
C ARG A 141 -0.89 -4.57 -17.43
N ARG A 142 -0.92 -3.38 -18.03
CA ARG A 142 0.25 -2.84 -18.76
C ARG A 142 1.42 -2.57 -17.81
N GLU A 143 1.16 -1.94 -16.68
CA GLU A 143 2.20 -1.62 -15.69
C GLU A 143 2.78 -2.89 -15.05
N THR A 144 1.94 -3.87 -14.74
CA THR A 144 2.37 -5.13 -14.10
C THR A 144 3.11 -6.08 -15.06
N ALA A 145 2.95 -5.91 -16.37
CA ALA A 145 3.71 -6.67 -17.37
C ALA A 145 5.23 -6.40 -17.27
N ALA A 146 5.62 -5.20 -16.84
CA ALA A 146 7.02 -4.81 -16.66
C ALA A 146 7.63 -5.26 -15.33
N ILE A 147 6.80 -5.72 -14.39
CA ILE A 147 7.22 -6.14 -13.04
C ILE A 147 7.82 -7.57 -13.10
N PRO A 148 8.92 -7.86 -12.35
CA PRO A 148 9.47 -9.20 -12.19
C PRO A 148 8.43 -10.26 -11.78
N GLY A 149 8.64 -11.52 -12.17
CA GLY A 149 7.66 -12.59 -11.97
C GLY A 149 7.38 -12.92 -10.50
N ASP A 150 8.39 -12.80 -9.64
CA ASP A 150 8.31 -12.96 -8.19
C ASP A 150 7.51 -11.82 -7.53
N GLU A 151 7.77 -10.57 -7.91
CA GLU A 151 6.98 -9.41 -7.45
C GLU A 151 5.52 -9.50 -7.92
N ARG A 152 5.29 -10.00 -9.14
CA ARG A 152 3.94 -10.23 -9.68
C ARG A 152 3.19 -11.33 -8.96
N ALA A 153 3.87 -12.41 -8.56
CA ALA A 153 3.29 -13.48 -7.75
C ALA A 153 2.86 -12.95 -6.37
N HIS A 154 3.66 -12.09 -5.73
CA HIS A 154 3.27 -11.44 -4.48
C HIS A 154 2.06 -10.51 -4.67
N LEU A 155 2.03 -9.75 -5.76
CA LEU A 155 0.89 -8.88 -6.08
C LEU A 155 -0.40 -9.69 -6.30
N HIS A 156 -0.29 -10.86 -6.93
CA HIS A 156 -1.40 -11.80 -7.07
C HIS A 156 -1.91 -12.27 -5.69
N GLU A 157 -1.02 -12.70 -4.80
CA GLU A 157 -1.40 -13.14 -3.45
C GLU A 157 -2.10 -12.02 -2.66
N ILE A 158 -1.58 -10.78 -2.73
CA ILE A 158 -2.18 -9.61 -2.08
C ILE A 158 -3.62 -9.38 -2.55
N LEU A 159 -3.85 -9.49 -3.85
CA LEU A 159 -5.17 -9.34 -4.46
C LEU A 159 -6.10 -10.50 -4.10
N GLU A 160 -5.62 -11.74 -4.08
CA GLU A 160 -6.40 -12.91 -3.66
C GLU A 160 -6.85 -12.80 -2.21
N ARG A 161 -5.95 -12.34 -1.34
CA ARG A 161 -6.20 -12.09 0.08
C ARG A 161 -6.95 -10.79 0.35
N ARG A 162 -7.30 -10.03 -0.71
CA ARG A 162 -8.03 -8.75 -0.66
C ARG A 162 -7.39 -7.74 0.29
N LEU A 163 -6.07 -7.68 0.28
CA LEU A 163 -5.30 -6.80 1.15
C LEU A 163 -5.15 -5.39 0.57
N LEU A 164 -5.50 -5.17 -0.70
CA LEU A 164 -5.54 -3.82 -1.27
C LEU A 164 -6.80 -3.06 -0.84
N PRO A 165 -6.70 -1.74 -0.58
CA PRO A 165 -7.83 -0.88 -0.25
C PRO A 165 -8.70 -0.56 -1.48
N VAL A 166 -9.14 -1.59 -2.20
CA VAL A 166 -9.99 -1.47 -3.38
C VAL A 166 -11.36 -2.12 -3.16
N PRO A 167 -12.41 -1.63 -3.82
CA PRO A 167 -13.70 -2.31 -3.86
C PRO A 167 -13.60 -3.73 -4.42
N SER A 168 -14.45 -4.65 -3.95
CA SER A 168 -14.44 -6.07 -4.34
C SER A 168 -14.54 -6.29 -5.86
N ASP A 169 -15.35 -5.49 -6.55
CA ASP A 169 -15.52 -5.59 -8.00
C ASP A 169 -14.28 -5.14 -8.77
N LEU A 170 -13.62 -4.07 -8.31
CA LEU A 170 -12.33 -3.66 -8.86
C LEU A 170 -11.24 -4.70 -8.56
N ASN A 171 -11.20 -5.28 -7.35
CA ASN A 171 -10.24 -6.34 -7.01
C ASN A 171 -10.31 -7.52 -7.98
N GLN A 172 -11.53 -7.93 -8.38
CA GLN A 172 -11.73 -9.00 -9.35
C GLN A 172 -11.20 -8.63 -10.74
N LEU A 173 -11.42 -7.39 -11.19
CA LEU A 173 -10.88 -6.91 -12.45
C LEU A 173 -9.33 -6.87 -12.43
N LEU A 174 -8.73 -6.47 -11.30
CA LEU A 174 -7.28 -6.47 -11.13
C LEU A 174 -6.69 -7.89 -11.09
N LEU A 175 -7.35 -8.84 -10.43
CA LEU A 175 -6.96 -10.26 -10.46
C LEU A 175 -6.98 -10.82 -11.88
N ALA A 176 -8.09 -10.62 -12.60
CA ALA A 176 -8.22 -11.04 -13.99
C ALA A 176 -7.22 -10.33 -14.93
N ALA A 177 -6.72 -9.15 -14.53
CA ALA A 177 -5.68 -8.45 -15.27
C ALA A 177 -4.27 -9.08 -15.10
N LEU A 178 -4.03 -9.84 -14.03
CA LEU A 178 -2.76 -10.56 -13.81
C LEU A 178 -2.71 -11.93 -14.48
N GLU A 179 -3.87 -12.53 -14.78
CA GLU A 179 -3.90 -13.81 -15.47
C GLU A 179 -3.30 -13.68 -16.88
N PRO A 180 -2.44 -14.62 -17.31
CA PRO A 180 -1.90 -14.61 -18.65
C PRO A 180 -3.04 -14.72 -19.66
N SER A 181 -3.11 -13.79 -20.62
CA SER A 181 -4.07 -13.88 -21.71
C SER A 181 -3.93 -15.25 -22.40
N PRO A 182 -5.04 -15.97 -22.67
CA PRO A 182 -4.98 -17.25 -23.37
C PRO A 182 -4.31 -17.16 -24.76
N ASP A 183 -4.18 -15.94 -25.30
CA ASP A 183 -3.55 -15.64 -26.59
C ASP A 183 -2.06 -15.25 -26.51
N ALA A 184 -1.43 -15.29 -25.32
CA ALA A 184 0.00 -14.99 -25.19
C ALA A 184 0.85 -16.20 -25.67
N PRO A 185 1.78 -16.03 -26.63
CA PRO A 185 2.66 -17.12 -27.06
C PRO A 185 3.54 -17.57 -25.89
N ARG A 186 3.60 -18.89 -25.67
CA ARG A 186 4.46 -19.54 -24.68
C ARG A 186 5.93 -19.51 -25.09
#